data_AF-A0A0U1LLI6-F1
#
_entry.id   AF-A0A0U1LLI6-F1
#
_cell.length_a   1.000
_cell.length_b   1.000
_cell.length_c   1.000
_cell.angle_alpha   90.00
_cell.angle_beta   90.00
_cell.angle_gamma   90.00
#
_symmetry.space_group_name_H-M   'P 1'
#
loop_
_entity.id
_entity.type
_entity.pdbx_description
1 polymer ?
#
loop_
_entity_poly.entity_id
_entity_poly.type
_entity_poly.pdbx_seq_one_letter_code
_entity_poly.pdbx_strand_id
1 'polypeptide(L)' 'MSTSTQDYFDGLLQQISINLQNTSNTFGPSSQQYKDVLQTLRDCIKQIEEKSQLGKPEPLDPTTLTQAMELLNLSDKNG' A
#
# COMPACT_ATOMS: atom_id res chain seq x y z
N MET A 1 3.65 -12.17 -21.56
CA MET A 1 2.71 -11.10 -21.16
C MET A 1 3.43 -10.26 -20.13
N SER A 2 3.86 -9.05 -20.49
CA SER A 2 4.42 -8.12 -19.51
C SER A 2 3.23 -7.53 -18.76
N THR A 3 3.02 -7.96 -17.52
CA THR A 3 2.11 -7.25 -16.60
C THR A 3 2.60 -5.81 -16.51
N SER A 4 1.71 -4.84 -16.72
CA SER A 4 2.08 -3.44 -16.57
C SER A 4 2.51 -3.19 -15.12
N THR A 5 3.39 -2.21 -14.92
CA THR A 5 3.82 -1.82 -13.57
C THR A 5 2.60 -1.44 -12.73
N GLN A 6 1.59 -0.84 -13.36
CA GLN A 6 0.27 -0.54 -12.78
C GLN A 6 -0.46 -1.80 -12.27
N ASP A 7 -0.65 -2.83 -13.11
CA ASP A 7 -1.38 -4.05 -12.72
C ASP A 7 -0.73 -4.77 -11.51
N TYR A 8 0.61 -4.74 -11.47
CA TYR A 8 1.37 -5.27 -10.34
C TYR A 8 1.10 -4.51 -9.05
N PHE A 9 1.11 -3.17 -9.11
CA PHE A 9 0.88 -2.32 -7.94
C PHE A 9 -0.56 -2.37 -7.44
N ASP A 10 -1.54 -2.36 -8.34
CA ASP A 10 -2.96 -2.50 -7.98
C ASP A 10 -3.22 -3.85 -7.28
N GLY A 11 -2.65 -4.94 -7.79
CA GLY A 11 -2.72 -6.25 -7.16
C GLY A 11 -2.04 -6.30 -5.78
N LEU A 12 -0.89 -5.64 -5.63
CA LEU A 12 -0.17 -5.59 -4.36
C LEU A 12 -0.94 -4.77 -3.31
N LEU A 13 -1.49 -3.61 -3.68
CA LEU A 13 -2.28 -2.77 -2.77
C LEU A 13 -3.55 -3.47 -2.32
N GLN A 14 -4.21 -4.20 -3.22
CA GLN A 14 -5.38 -5.00 -2.85
C GLN A 14 -5.03 -6.07 -1.81
N GLN A 15 -3.91 -6.79 -1.97
CA GLN A 15 -3.46 -7.79 -1.00
C GLN A 15 -3.09 -7.16 0.35
N ILE A 16 -2.38 -6.02 0.32
CA ILE A 16 -2.00 -5.31 1.54
C ILE A 16 -3.24 -4.83 2.29
N SER A 17 -4.24 -4.28 1.59
CA SER A 17 -5.51 -3.85 2.18
C SER A 17 -6.25 -4.99 2.88
N ILE A 18 -6.37 -6.14 2.21
CA ILE A 18 -6.98 -7.36 2.78
C ILE A 18 -6.21 -7.80 4.04
N ASN A 19 -4.87 -7.83 3.98
CA ASN A 19 -4.04 -8.23 5.11
C ASN A 19 -4.13 -7.25 6.28
N LEU A 20 -4.23 -5.95 6.02
CA LEU A 20 -4.41 -4.90 7.02
C LEU A 20 -5.74 -5.09 7.75
N GLN A 21 -6.82 -5.34 6.99
CA GLN A 21 -8.14 -5.56 7.58
C GLN A 21 -8.19 -6.86 8.38
N ASN A 22 -7.60 -7.94 7.86
CA ASN A 22 -7.56 -9.23 8.56
C ASN A 22 -6.74 -9.16 9.86
N THR A 23 -5.56 -8.52 9.82
CA THR A 23 -4.71 -8.35 11.00
C THR A 23 -5.33 -7.40 12.01
N SER A 24 -5.99 -6.33 11.56
CA SER A 24 -6.76 -5.44 12.43
C SER A 24 -7.88 -6.20 13.15
N ASN A 25 -8.66 -7.00 12.42
CA ASN A 25 -9.78 -7.75 12.97
C ASN A 25 -9.33 -8.85 13.94
N THR A 26 -8.16 -9.45 13.70
CA THR A 26 -7.67 -10.60 14.47
C THR A 26 -6.83 -10.21 15.67
N PHE A 27 -5.92 -9.25 15.49
CA PHE A 27 -4.91 -8.89 16.49
C PHE A 27 -5.10 -7.47 17.04
N GLY A 28 -5.91 -6.65 16.38
CA GLY A 28 -6.12 -5.25 16.72
C GLY A 28 -5.07 -4.30 16.12
N PRO A 29 -5.40 -3.00 15.99
CA PRO A 29 -4.55 -2.00 15.35
C PRO A 29 -3.26 -1.69 16.14
N SER A 30 -3.21 -2.01 17.43
CA SER A 30 -2.02 -1.81 18.27
C SER A 30 -0.99 -2.96 18.16
N SER A 31 -1.37 -4.06 17.51
CA SER A 31 -0.55 -5.27 17.41
C SER A 31 0.69 -5.10 16.54
N GLN A 32 1.71 -5.91 16.80
CA GLN A 32 2.92 -5.92 15.98
C GLN A 32 2.60 -6.42 14.56
N GLN A 33 1.70 -7.40 14.44
CA GLN A 33 1.25 -7.95 13.16
C GLN A 33 0.61 -6.86 12.27
N TYR A 34 -0.23 -6.01 12.86
CA TYR A 34 -0.83 -4.88 12.13
C TYR A 34 0.23 -3.85 11.71
N LYS A 35 1.18 -3.54 12.60
CA LYS A 35 2.30 -2.62 12.32
C LYS A 35 3.24 -3.13 11.21
N ASP A 36 3.49 -4.44 11.15
CA ASP A 36 4.34 -5.05 10.12
C ASP A 36 3.66 -5.01 8.73
N VAL A 37 2.35 -5.24 8.66
CA VAL A 37 1.57 -5.09 7.42
C VAL A 37 1.54 -3.61 6.98
N LEU A 38 1.45 -2.68 7.93
CA LEU A 38 1.57 -1.25 7.64
C LEU A 38 2.93 -0.84 7.10
N GLN A 39 4.01 -1.41 7.63
CA GLN A 39 5.34 -1.14 7.10
C GLN A 39 5.47 -1.62 5.66
N THR A 40 4.89 -2.77 5.33
CA THR A 40 4.81 -3.29 3.96
C THR A 40 4.07 -2.32 3.02
N LEU A 41 2.97 -1.70 3.49
CA LEU A 41 2.26 -0.66 2.74
C LEU A 41 3.16 0.57 2.47
N ARG A 42 3.86 1.05 3.51
CA ARG A 42 4.76 2.21 3.40
C ARG A 42 5.90 1.95 2.43
N ASP A 43 6.51 0.76 2.49
CA ASP A 43 7.61 0.38 1.60
C ASP A 43 7.14 0.26 0.16
N CYS A 44 5.90 -0.18 -0.08
CA CYS A 44 5.30 -0.21 -1.41
C CYS A 44 5.10 1.20 -1.99
N ILE A 45 4.53 2.12 -1.19
CA ILE A 45 4.33 3.52 -1.60
C ILE A 45 5.67 4.18 -1.92
N LYS A 46 6.70 3.93 -1.10
CA LYS A 46 8.04 4.44 -1.33
C LYS A 46 8.63 3.93 -2.65
N GLN A 47 8.45 2.65 -2.97
CA GLN A 47 8.89 2.08 -4.25
C GLN A 47 8.16 2.70 -5.46
N ILE A 48 6.90 3.07 -5.31
CA ILE A 48 6.12 3.79 -6.33
C ILE A 48 6.70 5.18 -6.56
N GLU A 49 6.97 5.92 -5.48
CA GLU A 49 7.56 7.26 -5.55
C GLU A 49 8.97 7.22 -6.18
N GLU A 50 9.81 6.27 -5.76
CA GLU A 50 11.16 6.08 -6.28
C GLU A 50 11.15 5.72 -7.78
N LYS A 51 10.25 4.84 -8.21
CA LYS A 51 10.08 4.49 -9.63
C LYS A 51 9.56 5.65 -10.48
N SER A 52 8.70 6.50 -9.90
CA SER A 52 8.19 7.70 -10.57
C SER A 52 9.28 8.76 -10.76
N GLN A 53 10.27 8.83 -9.86
CA GLN A 53 11.39 9.79 -9.96
C GLN A 53 12.52 9.36 -10.91
N LEU A 54 12.63 8.07 -11.26
CA LEU A 54 13.74 7.52 -12.06
C LEU A 54 13.59 7.67 -13.60
N GLY A 55 12.65 8.49 -14.07
CA GLY A 55 12.69 9.02 -15.45
C GLY A 55 12.01 8.18 -16.53
N LYS A 56 11.18 7.19 -16.18
CA LYS A 56 10.19 6.63 -17.09
C LYS A 56 8.83 6.65 -16.40
N PRO A 57 7.98 7.67 -16.65
CA PRO A 57 6.63 7.69 -16.13
C PRO A 57 5.85 6.61 -16.87
N GLU A 58 5.85 5.38 -16.37
CA GLU A 58 4.64 4.60 -16.47
C GLU A 58 3.69 5.28 -15.49
N PRO A 59 2.63 5.96 -15.98
CA PRO A 59 1.80 6.79 -15.13
C PRO A 59 1.04 5.85 -14.19
N LEU A 60 1.57 5.67 -12.98
CA LEU A 60 0.78 5.08 -11.91
C LEU A 60 -0.41 6.00 -11.72
N ASP A 61 -1.61 5.42 -11.78
CA ASP A 61 -2.83 6.21 -11.73
C ASP A 61 -2.86 7.02 -10.42
N PRO A 62 -3.10 8.35 -10.45
CA PRO A 62 -3.23 9.18 -9.26
C PRO A 62 -4.23 8.61 -8.22
N THR A 63 -5.21 7.84 -8.69
CA THR A 63 -6.20 7.13 -7.87
C THR A 63 -5.55 6.02 -7.03
N THR A 64 -4.62 5.25 -7.59
CA THR A 64 -3.89 4.18 -6.88
C THR A 64 -3.04 4.76 -5.76
N LEU A 65 -2.37 5.87 -6.01
CA LEU A 65 -1.61 6.62 -4.99
C LEU A 65 -2.53 7.17 -3.89
N THR A 66 -3.68 7.73 -4.27
CA THR A 66 -4.67 8.26 -3.33
C THR A 66 -5.21 7.17 -2.40
N GLN A 67 -5.55 5.99 -2.95
CA GLN A 67 -6.02 4.85 -2.16
C GLN A 67 -4.97 4.35 -1.16
N ALA A 68 -3.70 4.29 -1.56
CA ALA A 68 -2.62 3.90 -0.67
C ALA A 68 -2.41 4.89 0.48
N MET A 69 -2.53 6.20 0.21
CA MET A 69 -2.48 7.25 1.23
C MET A 69 -3.68 7.22 2.18
N GLU A 70 -4.89 6.96 1.67
CA GLU A 70 -6.09 6.81 2.51
C GLU A 70 -5.97 5.64 3.48
N LEU A 71 -5.41 4.50 3.01
CA LEU A 71 -5.14 3.34 3.85
C LEU A 71 -4.17 3.67 5.01
N LEU A 72 -3.13 4.47 4.75
CA LEU A 72 -2.22 4.93 5.81
C LEU A 72 -2.93 5.85 6.83
N ASN A 73 -3.70 6.82 6.34
CA ASN A 73 -4.41 7.77 7.21
C ASN A 73 -5.47 7.11 8.11
N LEU A 74 -6.07 6.00 7.67
CA LEU A 74 -7.02 5.22 8.47
C LEU A 74 -6.33 4.49 9.63
N SER A 75 -5.05 4.19 9.50
CA SER A 75 -4.26 3.56 10.57
C SER A 75 -3.81 4.56 11.63
N ASP A 76 -3.45 5.79 11.24
CA ASP A 76 -3.05 6.83 12.19
C ASP A 76 -4.21 7.36 13.05
N LYS A 77 -5.47 7.22 12.59
CA LYS A 77 -6.67 7.58 13.37
C LYS A 77 -7.12 6.54 14.41
N ASN A 78 -6.57 5.33 14.37
CA ASN A 78 -6.92 4.22 15.29
C ASN A 78 -5.81 3.92 16.31
N GLY A 79 -4.81 4.80 16.43
CA GLY A 79 -3.71 4.73 17.39
C GLY A 79 -4.02 5.42 18.71
#